data_AF-A0A3N0ZSP4-F1
#
_entry.id   AF-A0A3N0ZSP4-F1
#
_cell.length_a   1.000
_cell.length_b   1.000
_cell.length_c   1.000
_cell.angle_alpha   90.00
_cell.angle_beta   90.00
_cell.angle_gamma   90.00
#
_symmetry.space_group_name_H-M   'P 1'
#
loop_
_entity.id
_entity.type
_entity.pdbx_description
1 polymer ?
#
loop_
_entity_poly.entity_id
_entity_poly.type
_entity_poly.pdbx_seq_one_letter_code
_entity_poly.pdbx_strand_id
1 'polypeptide(L)'
;MIKKQLKDIITDIDSGMRPKGGVSTTSGTIPSLGAEHLSDGGNFHFDNIKYITESFFKSMNKGKIEKNNILLVKDGATTGKICFVDESFPYGVAAINEHLFRIIPDKSKIFPKYLFWYLFSQSGNRQIMNDFRGATVGGISRNIIEIVEVPLTNKKSIKEQIKDQI
;
A
#
# COMPACT_ATOMS: atom_id res chain seq x y z
N MET A 1 -11.07 -17.57 16.15
CA MET A 1 -10.59 -16.30 15.56
C MET A 1 -11.77 -15.56 15.01
N ILE A 2 -11.84 -14.24 15.18
CA ILE A 2 -12.88 -13.40 14.56
C ILE A 2 -12.32 -12.88 13.25
N LYS A 3 -13.11 -12.90 12.18
CA LYS A 3 -12.73 -12.25 10.93
C LYS A 3 -13.30 -10.83 10.90
N LYS A 4 -12.51 -9.86 10.44
CA LYS A 4 -12.94 -8.49 10.19
C LYS A 4 -12.70 -8.14 8.73
N GLN A 5 -13.65 -7.43 8.11
CA GLN A 5 -13.44 -6.90 6.77
C GLN A 5 -12.36 -5.82 6.83
N LEU A 6 -11.56 -5.70 5.77
CA LEU A 6 -10.47 -4.72 5.71
C LEU A 6 -10.97 -3.29 5.95
N LYS A 7 -12.17 -2.93 5.45
CA LYS A 7 -12.81 -1.62 5.70
C LYS A 7 -12.99 -1.29 7.18
N ASP A 8 -13.15 -2.29 8.04
CA ASP A 8 -13.43 -2.09 9.46
C ASP A 8 -12.18 -1.74 10.26
N ILE A 9 -10.99 -2.05 9.72
CA ILE A 9 -9.69 -2.02 10.39
C ILE A 9 -8.68 -1.09 9.71
N ILE A 10 -9.12 -0.33 8.71
CA ILE A 10 -8.36 0.76 8.09
C ILE A 10 -9.08 2.09 8.33
N THR A 11 -8.35 3.20 8.28
CA THR A 11 -8.97 4.53 8.29
C THR A 11 -9.30 5.00 6.88
N ASP A 12 -8.48 4.65 5.89
CA ASP A 12 -8.72 4.97 4.48
C ASP A 12 -7.93 4.04 3.55
N ILE A 13 -8.35 4.00 2.29
CA ILE A 13 -7.58 3.51 1.16
C ILE A 13 -7.67 4.55 0.04
N ASP A 14 -6.53 5.01 -0.48
CA ASP A 14 -6.51 5.94 -1.61
C ASP A 14 -5.48 5.60 -2.67
N SER A 15 -5.63 6.22 -3.84
CA SER A 15 -4.64 6.16 -4.92
C SER A 15 -4.00 7.51 -5.11
N GLY A 16 -2.78 7.50 -5.63
CA GLY A 16 -2.04 8.70 -5.96
C GLY A 16 -2.51 9.39 -7.24
N MET A 17 -1.72 10.36 -7.65
CA MET A 17 -1.96 11.18 -8.84
C MET A 17 -0.65 11.46 -9.56
N ARG A 18 -0.74 11.71 -10.86
CA ARG A 18 0.37 12.17 -11.69
C ARG A 18 0.05 13.54 -12.29
N PRO A 19 1.02 14.47 -12.35
CA PRO A 19 0.87 15.72 -13.08
C PRO A 19 0.47 15.49 -14.55
N LYS A 20 -0.34 16.40 -15.11
CA LYS A 20 -0.62 16.43 -16.54
C LYS A 20 0.70 16.63 -17.32
N GLY A 21 0.92 15.84 -18.37
CA GLY A 21 2.16 15.87 -19.15
C GLY A 21 3.24 14.89 -18.67
N GLY A 22 2.98 14.16 -17.58
CA GLY A 22 3.90 13.15 -17.06
C GLY A 22 4.96 13.72 -16.11
N VAL A 23 5.90 12.86 -15.72
CA VAL A 23 7.02 13.18 -14.83
C VAL A 23 8.25 12.39 -15.26
N SER A 24 9.41 12.96 -15.00
CA SER A 24 10.76 12.42 -15.24
C SER A 24 11.59 12.45 -13.96
N THR A 25 12.84 11.99 -14.05
CA THR A 25 13.87 12.08 -13.00
C THR A 25 14.29 13.53 -12.69
N THR A 26 13.91 14.50 -13.51
CA THR A 26 14.30 15.92 -13.39
C THR A 26 13.12 16.87 -13.18
N SER A 27 11.89 16.34 -13.06
CA SER A 27 10.66 17.16 -13.00
C SER A 27 10.43 17.88 -11.67
N GLY A 28 11.15 17.51 -10.60
CA GLY A 28 11.00 18.08 -9.26
C GLY A 28 11.90 17.41 -8.24
N THR A 29 11.53 17.51 -6.96
CA THR A 29 12.33 17.01 -5.83
C THR A 29 11.60 15.99 -4.95
N ILE A 30 10.28 15.85 -5.10
CA ILE A 30 9.48 14.92 -4.30
C ILE A 30 9.37 13.58 -5.04
N PRO A 31 9.84 12.46 -4.48
CA PRO A 31 9.72 11.13 -5.09
C PRO A 31 8.26 10.76 -5.38
N SER A 32 8.00 10.22 -6.57
CA SER A 32 6.71 9.68 -6.99
C SER A 32 6.83 8.20 -7.31
N LEU A 33 6.38 7.37 -6.38
CA LEU A 33 6.46 5.91 -6.47
C LEU A 33 5.31 5.36 -7.33
N GLY A 34 5.65 4.42 -8.18
CA GLY A 34 4.73 3.62 -8.99
C GLY A 34 4.94 2.12 -8.80
N ALA A 35 4.22 1.33 -9.59
CA ALA A 35 4.26 -0.14 -9.57
C ALA A 35 5.69 -0.69 -9.72
N GLU A 36 6.53 0.01 -10.47
CA GLU A 36 7.93 -0.33 -10.73
C GLU A 36 8.87 -0.09 -9.54
N HIS A 37 8.37 0.28 -8.37
CA HIS A 37 9.18 0.50 -7.17
C HIS A 37 8.86 -0.51 -6.04
N LEU A 38 7.89 -1.40 -6.26
CA LEU A 38 7.48 -2.44 -5.32
C LEU A 38 8.02 -3.79 -5.79
N SER A 39 8.78 -4.47 -4.92
CA SER A 39 9.33 -5.81 -5.21
C SER A 39 8.41 -6.93 -4.75
N ASP A 40 8.62 -8.14 -5.28
CA ASP A 40 7.89 -9.34 -4.86
C ASP A 40 8.19 -9.75 -3.41
N GLY A 41 9.34 -9.32 -2.88
CA GLY A 41 9.77 -9.61 -1.51
C GLY A 41 9.17 -8.71 -0.44
N GLY A 42 8.26 -7.80 -0.79
CA GLY A 42 7.65 -6.88 0.16
C GLY A 42 8.48 -5.61 0.47
N ASN A 43 9.59 -5.42 -0.26
CA ASN A 43 10.52 -4.30 -0.10
C ASN A 43 10.43 -3.32 -1.27
N PHE A 44 10.96 -2.12 -1.05
CA PHE A 44 11.08 -1.11 -2.10
C PHE A 44 12.38 -1.25 -2.90
N HIS A 45 12.32 -0.87 -4.17
CA HIS A 45 13.49 -0.53 -4.98
C HIS A 45 13.27 0.85 -5.60
N PHE A 46 14.33 1.62 -5.72
CA PHE A 46 14.27 3.05 -6.03
C PHE A 46 15.03 3.40 -7.31
N ASP A 47 15.20 2.42 -8.18
CA ASP A 47 15.81 2.63 -9.50
C ASP A 47 14.88 3.49 -10.37
N ASN A 48 15.45 4.51 -11.02
CA ASN A 48 14.73 5.40 -11.93
C ASN A 48 13.50 6.13 -11.32
N ILE A 49 13.57 6.50 -10.04
CA ILE A 49 12.51 7.31 -9.42
C ILE A 49 12.23 8.57 -10.24
N LYS A 50 10.93 8.80 -10.48
CA LYS A 50 10.41 10.04 -11.05
C LYS A 50 10.03 10.99 -9.93
N TYR A 51 10.14 12.28 -10.20
CA TYR A 51 9.87 13.31 -9.20
C TYR A 51 8.71 14.21 -9.61
N ILE A 52 7.93 14.66 -8.62
CA ILE A 52 6.92 15.71 -8.73
C ILE A 52 7.45 16.99 -8.09
N THR A 53 6.92 18.13 -8.51
CA THR A 53 7.23 19.42 -7.89
C THR A 53 6.63 19.48 -6.48
N GLU A 54 7.23 20.27 -5.61
CA GLU A 54 6.66 20.54 -4.28
C GLU A 54 5.28 21.19 -4.36
N SER A 55 5.05 22.07 -5.34
CA SER A 55 3.74 22.72 -5.52
C SER A 55 2.65 21.70 -5.84
N PHE A 56 2.95 20.73 -6.70
CA PHE A 56 2.04 19.63 -7.00
C PHE A 56 1.80 18.77 -5.76
N PHE A 57 2.87 18.36 -5.06
CA PHE A 57 2.75 17.59 -3.82
C PHE A 57 1.92 18.30 -2.75
N LYS A 58 2.12 19.60 -2.55
CA LYS A 58 1.34 20.42 -1.61
C LYS A 58 -0.14 20.44 -1.98
N SER A 59 -0.47 20.46 -3.28
CA SER A 59 -1.86 20.42 -3.76
C SER A 59 -2.55 19.05 -3.62
N MET A 60 -1.79 17.96 -3.41
CA MET A 60 -2.36 16.63 -3.27
C MET A 60 -3.07 16.45 -1.92
N ASN A 61 -4.29 15.91 -1.95
CA ASN A 61 -5.05 15.52 -0.75
C ASN A 61 -4.95 14.02 -0.44
N LYS A 62 -4.41 13.21 -1.37
CA LYS A 62 -4.33 11.75 -1.31
C LYS A 62 -2.95 11.28 -1.78
N GLY A 63 -2.59 10.04 -1.46
CA GLY A 63 -1.36 9.43 -1.96
C GLY A 63 -0.04 9.98 -1.39
N LYS A 64 -0.06 10.74 -0.29
CA LYS A 64 1.16 11.16 0.43
C LYS A 64 1.66 10.01 1.30
N ILE A 65 2.89 9.54 1.12
CA ILE A 65 3.36 8.36 1.84
C ILE A 65 3.65 8.71 3.30
N GLU A 66 3.14 7.89 4.22
CA GLU A 66 3.43 7.98 5.64
C GLU A 66 3.87 6.64 6.21
N LYS A 67 4.63 6.69 7.30
CA LYS A 67 5.06 5.51 8.05
C LYS A 67 3.85 4.68 8.51
N ASN A 68 3.97 3.37 8.37
CA ASN A 68 2.93 2.34 8.58
C ASN A 68 1.88 2.25 7.49
N ASN A 69 1.99 3.01 6.39
CA ASN A 69 1.16 2.75 5.22
C ASN A 69 1.59 1.42 4.57
N ILE A 70 0.62 0.77 3.94
CA ILE A 70 0.86 -0.39 3.07
C ILE A 70 0.59 0.09 1.65
N LEU A 71 1.57 -0.07 0.77
CA LEU A 71 1.43 0.25 -0.65
C LEU A 71 1.09 -1.02 -1.41
N LEU A 72 0.15 -0.95 -2.34
CA LEU A 72 -0.37 -2.07 -3.12
C LEU A 72 -0.44 -1.68 -4.59
N VAL A 73 0.18 -2.46 -5.47
CA VAL A 73 0.04 -2.27 -6.92
C VAL A 73 -1.38 -2.64 -7.32
N LYS A 74 -2.12 -1.66 -7.84
CA LYS A 74 -3.54 -1.84 -8.12
C LYS A 74 -3.83 -2.25 -9.56
N ASP A 75 -2.97 -1.92 -10.50
CA ASP A 75 -3.15 -2.29 -11.91
C ASP A 75 -1.80 -2.45 -12.62
N GLY A 76 -1.83 -3.09 -13.79
CA GLY A 76 -0.64 -3.40 -14.58
C GLY A 76 -0.05 -4.79 -14.33
N ALA A 77 1.11 -5.06 -14.94
CA ALA A 77 1.73 -6.39 -14.96
C ALA A 77 2.12 -6.93 -13.57
N THR A 78 2.29 -6.05 -12.59
CA THR A 78 2.72 -6.37 -11.23
C THR A 78 1.60 -6.20 -10.21
N THR A 79 0.33 -6.22 -10.65
CA THR A 79 -0.83 -6.10 -9.77
C THR A 79 -0.78 -7.10 -8.62
N GLY A 80 -1.09 -6.62 -7.40
CA GLY A 80 -1.09 -7.45 -6.19
C GLY A 80 0.22 -7.43 -5.40
N LYS A 81 1.32 -6.89 -5.94
CA LYS A 81 2.53 -6.65 -5.14
C LYS A 81 2.23 -5.65 -4.03
N ILE A 82 2.73 -5.92 -2.83
CA ILE A 82 2.58 -5.02 -1.68
C ILE A 82 3.89 -4.75 -0.98
N CYS A 83 4.04 -3.57 -0.38
CA CYS A 83 5.19 -3.21 0.45
C CYS A 83 4.76 -2.42 1.69
N PHE A 84 5.56 -2.48 2.75
CA PHE A 84 5.29 -1.78 4.01
C PHE A 84 6.24 -0.61 4.21
N VAL A 85 5.70 0.56 4.53
CA VAL A 85 6.49 1.76 4.81
C VAL A 85 6.94 1.74 6.27
N ASP A 86 8.16 1.24 6.52
CA ASP A 86 8.79 1.23 7.83
C ASP A 86 9.87 2.32 7.99
N GLU A 87 10.69 2.20 9.04
CA GLU A 87 11.77 3.15 9.36
C GLU A 87 12.90 3.17 8.32
N SER A 88 13.03 2.11 7.52
CA SER A 88 14.07 2.02 6.47
C SER A 88 13.70 2.80 5.21
N PHE A 89 12.46 3.29 5.12
CA PHE A 89 12.02 4.10 3.99
C PHE A 89 12.83 5.41 3.93
N PRO A 90 13.61 5.64 2.86
CA PRO A 90 14.69 6.63 2.90
C PRO A 90 14.22 8.07 2.65
N TYR A 91 12.92 8.29 2.40
CA TYR A 91 12.38 9.59 2.04
C TYR A 91 11.56 10.18 3.19
N GLY A 92 11.90 11.40 3.60
CA GLY A 92 11.10 12.16 4.57
C GLY A 92 9.73 12.57 4.03
N VAL A 93 9.63 12.78 2.71
CA VAL A 93 8.38 13.03 1.98
C VAL A 93 8.42 12.30 0.65
N ALA A 94 7.30 11.67 0.28
CA ALA A 94 7.13 11.02 -1.01
C ALA A 94 5.64 10.89 -1.32
N ALA A 95 5.30 10.66 -2.58
CA ALA A 95 3.95 10.38 -3.02
C ALA A 95 3.89 9.10 -3.84
N ILE A 96 2.71 8.49 -3.90
CA ILE A 96 2.40 7.46 -4.88
C ILE A 96 1.77 8.07 -6.13
N ASN A 97 1.90 7.38 -7.27
CA ASN A 97 1.20 7.69 -8.51
C ASN A 97 -0.17 6.97 -8.59
N GLU A 98 -0.83 7.06 -9.73
CA GLU A 98 -2.17 6.51 -9.96
C GLU A 98 -2.23 4.98 -9.89
N HIS A 99 -1.13 4.26 -10.09
CA HIS A 99 -1.07 2.79 -10.18
C HIS A 99 -0.96 2.08 -8.83
N LEU A 100 -0.80 2.84 -7.74
CA LEU A 100 -0.73 2.30 -6.39
C LEU A 100 -1.98 2.66 -5.59
N PHE A 101 -2.36 1.75 -4.71
CA PHE A 101 -3.15 2.05 -3.53
C PHE A 101 -2.25 2.23 -2.32
N ARG A 102 -2.63 3.18 -1.46
CA ARG A 102 -2.11 3.42 -0.12
C ARG A 102 -3.20 3.03 0.86
N ILE A 103 -2.98 1.95 1.60
CA ILE A 103 -3.86 1.47 2.66
C ILE A 103 -3.33 2.04 3.98
N ILE A 104 -4.22 2.69 4.74
CA ILE A 104 -3.89 3.35 6.01
C ILE A 104 -4.50 2.54 7.16
N PRO A 105 -3.72 1.74 7.90
CA PRO A 105 -4.25 0.91 8.96
C PRO A 105 -4.75 1.74 10.14
N ASP A 106 -5.90 1.37 10.71
CA ASP A 106 -6.40 1.94 11.95
C ASP A 106 -5.63 1.34 13.13
N LYS A 107 -4.64 2.08 13.64
CA LYS A 107 -3.74 1.64 14.71
C LYS A 107 -4.47 1.30 16.03
N SER A 108 -5.71 1.77 16.20
CA SER A 108 -6.53 1.41 17.37
C SER A 108 -7.16 0.01 17.24
N LYS A 109 -7.24 -0.53 16.02
CA LYS A 109 -7.90 -1.80 15.70
C LYS A 109 -6.94 -2.89 15.23
N ILE A 110 -5.83 -2.51 14.61
CA ILE A 110 -4.87 -3.47 14.05
C ILE A 110 -3.43 -2.96 14.12
N PHE A 111 -2.49 -3.88 14.35
CA PHE A 111 -1.07 -3.55 14.21
C PHE A 111 -0.69 -3.49 12.72
N PRO A 112 -0.15 -2.36 12.21
CA PRO A 112 0.12 -2.20 10.79
C PRO A 112 0.98 -3.29 10.16
N LYS A 113 2.04 -3.73 10.85
CA LYS A 113 2.92 -4.79 10.34
C LYS A 113 2.22 -6.15 10.28
N TYR A 114 1.29 -6.41 11.20
CA TYR A 114 0.49 -7.63 11.16
C TYR A 114 -0.43 -7.61 9.93
N LEU A 115 -1.11 -6.48 9.68
CA LEU A 115 -1.93 -6.32 8.48
C LEU A 115 -1.10 -6.53 7.22
N PHE A 116 0.08 -5.91 7.13
CA PHE A 116 1.01 -6.12 6.02
C PHE A 116 1.32 -7.62 5.82
N TRP A 117 1.81 -8.31 6.85
CA TRP A 117 2.18 -9.72 6.73
C TRP A 117 0.99 -10.61 6.33
N TYR A 118 -0.20 -10.28 6.84
CA TYR A 118 -1.41 -10.99 6.42
C TYR A 118 -1.72 -10.77 4.94
N LEU A 119 -1.76 -9.52 4.48
CA LEU A 119 -1.99 -9.19 3.07
C LEU A 119 -0.89 -9.75 2.15
N PHE A 120 0.35 -9.85 2.65
CA PHE A 120 1.51 -10.39 1.94
C PHE A 120 1.44 -11.92 1.82
N SER A 121 0.86 -12.58 2.82
CA SER A 121 0.70 -14.03 2.82
C SER A 121 -0.11 -14.52 1.62
N GLN A 122 0.09 -15.77 1.24
CA GLN A 122 -0.68 -16.40 0.16
C GLN A 122 -2.20 -16.28 0.35
N SER A 123 -2.69 -16.38 1.59
CA SER A 123 -4.12 -16.28 1.90
C SER A 123 -4.66 -14.87 1.76
N GLY A 124 -3.93 -13.85 2.23
CA GLY A 124 -4.35 -12.46 2.10
C GLY A 124 -4.25 -11.97 0.66
N ASN A 125 -3.14 -12.28 -0.02
CA ASN A 125 -2.94 -11.92 -1.42
C ASN A 125 -3.97 -12.57 -2.33
N ARG A 126 -4.32 -13.85 -2.11
CA ARG A 126 -5.40 -14.51 -2.85
C ARG A 126 -6.73 -13.77 -2.74
N GLN A 127 -7.07 -13.25 -1.56
CA GLN A 127 -8.30 -12.46 -1.39
C GLN A 127 -8.23 -11.11 -2.12
N ILE A 128 -7.08 -10.44 -2.13
CA ILE A 128 -6.87 -9.23 -2.94
C ILE A 128 -7.11 -9.56 -4.42
N MET A 129 -6.51 -10.65 -4.89
CA MET A 129 -6.58 -11.06 -6.30
C MET A 129 -7.98 -11.55 -6.73
N ASN A 130 -8.87 -11.88 -5.79
CA ASN A 130 -10.27 -12.19 -6.12
C ASN A 130 -11.03 -10.97 -6.69
N ASP A 131 -10.58 -9.73 -6.45
CA ASP A 131 -11.15 -8.54 -7.11
C ASP A 131 -10.49 -8.22 -8.46
N PHE A 132 -9.47 -8.98 -8.89
CA PHE A 132 -8.77 -8.67 -10.13
C PHE A 132 -9.70 -8.80 -11.35
N ARG A 133 -9.73 -7.77 -12.19
CA ARG A 133 -10.56 -7.70 -13.41
C ARG A 133 -9.69 -7.43 -14.62
N GLY A 134 -9.94 -8.14 -15.72
CA GLY A 134 -9.26 -7.94 -17.01
C GLY A 134 -8.41 -9.14 -17.43
N ALA A 135 -8.43 -9.48 -18.72
CA ALA A 135 -7.80 -10.70 -19.24
C ALA A 135 -6.29 -10.58 -19.51
N THR A 136 -5.75 -9.37 -19.72
CA THR A 136 -4.34 -9.16 -20.14
C THR A 136 -3.66 -8.03 -19.36
N VAL A 137 -4.32 -6.87 -19.23
CA VAL A 137 -3.93 -5.80 -18.31
C VAL A 137 -5.13 -5.50 -17.44
N GLY A 138 -5.11 -6.07 -16.24
CA GLY A 138 -6.18 -5.93 -15.28
C GLY A 138 -5.80 -5.06 -14.11
N GLY A 139 -6.77 -4.87 -13.23
CA GLY A 139 -6.58 -4.16 -12.00
C GLY A 139 -7.55 -4.62 -10.93
N ILE A 140 -7.21 -4.28 -9.70
CA ILE A 140 -8.06 -4.37 -8.53
C ILE A 140 -8.66 -2.99 -8.25
N SER A 141 -9.90 -3.01 -7.80
CA SER A 141 -10.66 -1.82 -7.42
C SER A 141 -10.60 -1.60 -5.91
N ARG A 142 -11.26 -0.54 -5.44
CA ARG A 142 -11.46 -0.31 -4.00
C ARG A 142 -12.31 -1.41 -3.33
N ASN A 143 -13.00 -2.27 -4.08
CA ASN A 143 -13.81 -3.36 -3.55
C ASN A 143 -13.01 -4.37 -2.70
N ILE A 144 -11.67 -4.38 -2.80
CA ILE A 144 -10.81 -5.17 -1.91
C ILE A 144 -11.10 -4.92 -0.42
N ILE A 145 -11.56 -3.72 -0.04
CA ILE A 145 -11.85 -3.43 1.38
C ILE A 145 -13.08 -4.17 1.90
N GLU A 146 -13.98 -4.56 1.01
CA GLU A 146 -15.20 -5.31 1.32
C GLU A 146 -14.94 -6.81 1.34
N ILE A 147 -14.09 -7.33 0.46
CA ILE A 147 -13.92 -8.78 0.28
C ILE A 147 -12.76 -9.38 1.08
N VAL A 148 -11.76 -8.57 1.45
CA VAL A 148 -10.62 -9.07 2.23
C VAL A 148 -11.02 -9.18 3.70
N GLU A 149 -11.02 -10.40 4.22
CA GLU A 149 -11.25 -10.70 5.62
C GLU A 149 -9.93 -11.00 6.32
N VAL A 150 -9.61 -10.23 7.37
CA VAL A 150 -8.42 -10.41 8.18
C VAL A 150 -8.78 -11.17 9.47
N PRO A 151 -8.14 -12.33 9.74
CA PRO A 151 -8.33 -13.04 10.99
C PRO A 151 -7.69 -12.26 12.13
N LEU A 152 -8.45 -11.99 13.17
CA LEU A 152 -7.97 -11.36 14.40
C LEU A 152 -8.22 -12.32 15.57
N THR A 153 -7.32 -12.25 16.55
CA THR A 153 -7.54 -12.92 17.84
C THR A 153 -8.18 -11.91 18.79
N ASN A 154 -9.08 -12.38 19.65
CA ASN A 154 -9.74 -11.55 20.66
C ASN A 154 -8.81 -11.08 21.79
N LYS A 155 -7.50 -11.38 21.73
CA LYS A 155 -6.58 -10.95 22.78
C LYS A 155 -6.36 -9.45 22.63
N LYS A 156 -6.71 -8.72 23.69
CA LYS A 156 -6.71 -7.26 23.87
C LYS A 156 -5.36 -6.54 23.62
N SER A 157 -4.38 -7.19 23.01
CA SER A 157 -3.08 -6.63 22.71
C SER A 157 -2.41 -7.43 21.59
N ILE A 158 -2.41 -6.87 20.38
CA ILE A 158 -1.57 -7.38 19.27
C ILE A 158 -0.07 -7.27 19.62
N LYS A 159 0.31 -6.49 20.66
CA LYS A 159 1.70 -6.42 21.16
C LYS A 159 2.23 -7.76 21.68
N GLU A 160 1.34 -8.68 22.08
CA GLU A 160 1.75 -10.01 22.55
C GLU A 160 2.02 -10.99 21.39
N GLN A 161 1.41 -10.79 20.22
CA GLN A 161 1.47 -11.76 19.13
C GLN A 161 2.78 -11.74 18.32
N ILE A 162 3.56 -10.66 18.41
CA ILE A 162 4.83 -10.52 17.67
C ILE A 162 6.00 -11.12 18.44
N LYS A 163 5.84 -11.40 19.75
CA LYS A 163 6.86 -12.07 20.54
C LYS A 163 6.99 -13.57 20.23
N ASP A 164 5.99 -14.17 19.57
CA ASP A 164 5.97 -15.61 19.28
C ASP A 164 6.51 -15.96 17.87
N GLN A 165 7.15 -15.01 17.16
CA GLN A 165 7.75 -15.24 15.84
C GLN A 165 9.19 -14.71 15.69
N ILE A 166 9.91 -14.52 16.80
CA ILE A 166 11.36 -14.30 16.82
C ILE A 166 11.99 -15.36 17.72
#